data_AF-A0A0K8Q1S6-F1
#
_entry.id   AF-A0A0K8Q1S6-F1
#
_cell.length_a   1.000
_cell.length_b   1.000
_cell.length_c   1.000
_cell.angle_alpha   90.00
_cell.angle_beta   90.00
_cell.angle_gamma   90.00
#
_symmetry.space_group_name_H-M   'P 1'
#
loop_
_entity.id
_entity.type
_entity.pdbx_description
1 polymer ?
#
loop_
_entity_poly.entity_id
_entity_poly.type
_entity_poly.pdbx_seq_one_letter_code
_entity_poly.pdbx_strand_id
1 'polypeptide(L)'
;MGAGDITIYDNVDRKSGDTVWCDLCRGPHLPNTKLISNAFALTRSSAAYWLGNQNNQQLQRIYGTAWPTKDALKAYQERIAEAERRDHRKLGAELDLFSFPDELGSGLPVFHPKGGIIRKAMEDYSRQRHVDAGYEFVYTPHITKGHLYEVSGHLDWYRDGMFPPMHIDAELNEDGTVRKPGQDYYLKPMNCPMHNLIFRSRGRSYRELPLRLFEFGSVYRYEKSGVVHGLTRVRGMTQDDAHIYCTREQMKDELTTTLNFVLGLLKDYGLDDFYLELSTKNEEKFVGDDATWDEATRTLAEVAEASGLELVPDPGGAAFYGPKISVQAKDALGRTWQMSTIQLDFNLPERFELEFQAADGTRQRPVMIHRALFGSVERSWACSPSTTPEPSPPGWLPSKWWEFRWPRRSMSTCSTSWASSRRPASAPRWTFPRTASPRRSAQPARTRFPSF
;
A
#
# COMPACT_ATOMS: atom_id res chain seq x y z
N MET A 1 17.13 10.96 38.31
CA MET A 1 15.88 11.27 37.59
C MET A 1 15.81 12.78 37.44
N GLY A 2 15.67 13.27 36.22
CA GLY A 2 15.53 14.69 35.90
C GLY A 2 15.14 14.77 34.44
N ALA A 3 13.95 15.30 34.15
CA ALA A 3 13.42 15.41 32.80
C ALA A 3 13.30 16.89 32.46
N GLY A 4 14.10 17.35 31.49
CA GLY A 4 14.10 18.74 31.03
C GLY A 4 15.45 19.12 30.42
N ASP A 5 16.48 19.11 31.26
CA ASP A 5 17.79 19.67 30.94
C ASP A 5 18.71 18.69 30.19
N ILE A 6 19.56 19.25 29.31
CA ILE A 6 20.63 18.50 28.65
C ILE A 6 21.66 18.12 29.71
N THR A 7 21.89 16.82 29.89
CA THR A 7 22.80 16.26 30.88
C THR A 7 24.05 15.72 30.18
N ILE A 8 25.22 15.97 30.79
CA ILE A 8 26.49 15.39 30.36
C ILE A 8 26.60 13.96 30.94
N TYR A 9 26.86 12.98 30.09
CA TYR A 9 27.06 11.58 30.48
C TYR A 9 28.49 11.12 30.18
N ASP A 10 29.29 10.97 31.23
CA ASP A 10 30.67 10.49 31.16
C ASP A 10 30.75 8.97 31.34
N ASN A 11 31.33 8.29 30.34
CA ASN A 11 31.74 6.89 30.41
C ASN A 11 33.19 6.82 30.90
N VAL A 12 33.36 6.49 32.18
CA VAL A 12 34.65 6.47 32.88
C VAL A 12 35.27 5.07 32.86
N ASP A 13 36.59 4.96 32.63
CA ASP A 13 37.30 3.67 32.76
C ASP A 13 37.36 3.22 34.21
N ARG A 14 37.07 1.94 34.45
CA ARG A 14 36.99 1.37 35.80
C ARG A 14 38.35 1.26 36.50
N LYS A 15 39.46 1.23 35.76
CA LYS A 15 40.81 1.01 36.31
C LYS A 15 41.56 2.33 36.53
N SER A 16 41.51 3.25 35.57
CA SER A 16 42.22 4.55 35.70
C SER A 16 41.36 5.65 36.32
N GLY A 17 40.03 5.60 36.14
CA GLY A 17 39.12 6.67 36.58
C GLY A 17 39.02 7.83 35.58
N ASP A 18 39.63 7.72 34.40
CA ASP A 18 39.55 8.74 33.36
C ASP A 18 38.26 8.64 32.53
N THR A 19 37.70 9.77 32.11
CA THR A 19 36.58 9.80 31.15
C THR A 19 37.06 9.38 29.76
N VAL A 20 36.58 8.23 29.28
CA VAL A 20 36.94 7.64 27.97
C VAL A 20 36.06 8.19 26.85
N TRP A 21 34.82 8.54 27.17
CA TRP A 21 33.84 9.10 26.24
C TRP A 21 32.81 9.94 27.00
N CYS A 22 32.31 10.99 26.36
CA CYS A 22 31.38 11.97 26.92
C CYS A 22 30.31 12.28 25.87
N ASP A 23 29.05 12.40 26.28
CA ASP A 23 27.93 12.71 25.38
C ASP A 23 26.83 13.54 26.06
N LEU A 24 26.04 14.24 25.25
CA LEU A 24 24.98 15.14 25.67
C LEU A 24 23.61 14.52 25.39
N CYS A 25 22.92 14.09 26.44
CA CYS A 25 21.62 13.43 26.31
C CYS A 25 20.62 13.96 27.35
N ARG A 26 19.32 13.74 27.12
CA ARG A 26 18.27 13.93 28.14
C ARG A 26 18.08 12.71 29.04
N GLY A 27 18.57 11.54 28.60
CA GLY A 27 18.58 10.29 29.36
C GLY A 27 17.20 9.77 29.78
N PRO A 28 17.13 8.96 30.86
CA PRO A 28 18.23 8.51 31.71
C PRO A 28 19.13 7.46 31.04
N HIS A 29 20.41 7.42 31.43
CA HIS A 29 21.33 6.33 31.07
C HIS A 29 21.33 5.24 32.16
N LEU A 30 21.84 4.06 31.81
CA LEU A 30 22.04 2.97 32.77
C LEU A 30 23.09 3.35 33.82
N PRO A 31 22.92 2.98 35.10
CA PRO A 31 23.89 3.28 36.15
C PRO A 31 25.21 2.50 36.00
N ASN A 32 25.24 1.46 35.15
CA ASN A 32 26.43 0.65 34.89
C ASN A 32 26.32 -0.09 33.54
N THR A 33 27.38 -0.05 32.72
CA THR A 33 27.47 -0.77 31.44
C THR A 33 27.40 -2.30 31.59
N LYS A 34 27.69 -2.85 32.78
CA LYS A 34 27.48 -4.28 33.08
C LYS A 34 26.07 -4.78 32.75
N LEU A 35 25.05 -3.94 32.92
CA LEU A 35 23.64 -4.30 32.71
C LEU A 35 23.28 -4.61 31.25
N ILE A 36 24.11 -4.19 30.28
CA ILE A 36 23.94 -4.47 28.85
C ILE A 36 25.06 -5.33 28.26
N SER A 37 26.07 -5.68 29.06
CA SER A 37 27.37 -6.21 28.60
C SER A 37 27.33 -7.48 27.73
N ASN A 38 26.26 -8.26 27.78
CA ASN A 38 26.13 -9.56 27.12
C ASN A 38 24.85 -9.73 26.27
N ALA A 39 24.05 -8.67 26.10
CA ALA A 39 22.72 -8.71 25.48
C ALA A 39 22.49 -7.57 24.48
N PHE A 40 23.55 -7.15 23.76
CA PHE A 40 23.47 -6.22 22.63
C PHE A 40 24.08 -6.82 21.37
N ALA A 41 23.66 -6.31 20.20
CA ALA A 41 24.25 -6.65 18.92
C ALA A 41 24.18 -5.48 17.94
N LEU A 42 25.23 -5.29 17.12
CA LEU A 42 25.16 -4.46 15.91
C LEU A 42 24.44 -5.25 14.81
N THR A 43 23.65 -4.58 13.99
CA THR A 43 22.80 -5.23 12.97
C THR A 43 23.18 -4.83 11.54
N ARG A 44 23.20 -3.54 11.22
CA ARG A 44 23.58 -3.03 9.89
C ARG A 44 24.18 -1.64 9.95
N SER A 45 24.96 -1.28 8.95
CA SER A 45 25.33 0.11 8.65
C SER A 45 24.48 0.66 7.49
N SER A 46 24.22 1.97 7.50
CA SER A 46 23.68 2.69 6.34
C SER A 46 24.26 4.10 6.27
N ALA A 47 24.11 4.73 5.11
CA ALA A 47 24.19 6.19 5.04
C ALA A 47 22.92 6.81 5.65
N ALA A 48 23.04 8.04 6.12
CA ALA A 48 21.96 8.95 6.50
C ALA A 48 22.38 10.39 6.13
N TYR A 49 21.45 11.34 6.23
CA TYR A 49 21.72 12.77 6.02
C TYR A 49 21.25 13.56 7.23
N TRP A 50 21.95 14.66 7.57
CA TRP A 50 21.53 15.54 8.67
C TRP A 50 20.12 16.10 8.42
N LEU A 51 19.23 15.92 9.41
CA LEU A 51 17.79 16.24 9.32
C LEU A 51 17.07 15.60 8.11
N GLY A 52 17.62 14.53 7.51
CA GLY A 52 17.07 13.90 6.31
C GLY A 52 17.22 14.70 5.00
N ASN A 53 17.91 15.85 5.04
CA ASN A 53 18.10 16.72 3.87
C ASN A 53 19.36 16.29 3.08
N GLN A 54 19.16 15.88 1.83
CA GLN A 54 20.22 15.37 0.94
C GLN A 54 21.28 16.42 0.55
N ASN A 55 21.01 17.70 0.74
CA ASN A 55 21.99 18.78 0.52
C ASN A 55 23.01 18.88 1.66
N ASN A 56 22.77 18.23 2.80
CA ASN A 56 23.68 18.20 3.94
C ASN A 56 24.72 17.08 3.79
N GLN A 57 25.76 17.12 4.64
CA GLN A 57 26.78 16.07 4.71
C GLN A 57 26.15 14.69 4.98
N GLN A 58 26.66 13.68 4.26
CA GLN A 58 26.31 12.28 4.49
C GLN A 58 26.95 11.78 5.79
N LEU A 59 26.15 11.14 6.63
CA LEU A 59 26.54 10.58 7.92
C LEU A 59 26.49 9.05 7.85
N GLN A 60 27.42 8.38 8.54
CA GLN A 60 27.35 6.92 8.73
C GLN A 60 26.47 6.60 9.94
N ARG A 61 25.39 5.84 9.72
CA ARG A 61 24.50 5.35 10.77
C ARG A 61 24.76 3.88 11.02
N ILE A 62 25.09 3.53 12.26
CA ILE A 62 25.23 2.14 12.72
C ILE A 62 23.97 1.79 13.52
N TYR A 63 23.27 0.75 13.11
CA TYR A 63 22.11 0.22 13.82
C TYR A 63 22.54 -0.89 14.78
N GLY A 64 21.92 -0.92 15.96
CA GLY A 64 22.08 -1.98 16.94
C GLY A 64 20.79 -2.21 17.73
N THR A 65 20.80 -3.25 18.53
CA THR A 65 19.69 -3.65 19.42
C THR A 65 20.27 -4.05 20.78
N ALA A 66 19.51 -3.85 21.86
CA ALA A 66 19.88 -4.25 23.22
C ALA A 66 18.65 -4.78 23.96
N TRP A 67 18.83 -5.81 24.77
CA TRP A 67 17.75 -6.53 25.46
C TRP A 67 18.10 -6.77 26.94
N PRO A 68 17.11 -6.99 27.83
CA PRO A 68 17.38 -7.28 29.25
C PRO A 68 18.10 -8.61 29.48
N THR A 69 17.98 -9.57 28.56
CA THR A 69 18.62 -10.90 28.66
C THR A 69 19.17 -11.35 27.32
N LYS A 70 20.18 -12.22 27.36
CA LYS A 70 20.77 -12.85 26.16
C LYS A 70 19.76 -13.70 25.39
N ASP A 71 18.83 -14.35 26.08
CA ASP A 71 17.79 -15.16 25.46
C ASP A 71 16.76 -14.30 24.71
N ALA A 72 16.42 -13.12 25.24
CA ALA A 72 15.58 -12.14 24.53
C ALA A 72 16.28 -11.58 23.27
N LEU A 73 17.60 -11.31 23.34
CA LEU A 73 18.39 -10.96 22.17
C LEU A 73 18.39 -12.10 21.13
N LYS A 74 18.59 -13.35 21.57
CA LYS A 74 18.58 -14.53 20.68
C LYS A 74 17.22 -14.71 20.00
N ALA A 75 16.13 -14.62 20.75
CA ALA A 75 14.77 -14.69 20.21
C ALA A 75 14.43 -13.51 19.28
N TYR A 76 15.02 -12.34 19.48
CA TYR A 76 14.95 -11.25 18.50
C TYR A 76 15.74 -11.58 17.22
N GLN A 77 16.99 -12.03 17.34
CA GLN A 77 17.82 -12.40 16.20
C GLN A 77 17.23 -13.55 15.37
N GLU A 78 16.63 -14.55 16.01
CA GLU A 78 15.91 -15.64 15.35
C GLU A 78 14.69 -15.14 14.57
N ARG A 79 13.91 -14.20 15.14
CA ARG A 79 12.79 -13.54 14.43
C ARG A 79 13.26 -12.72 13.22
N ILE A 80 14.37 -11.99 13.35
CA ILE A 80 14.94 -11.22 12.23
C ILE A 80 15.46 -12.14 11.12
N ALA A 81 16.18 -13.21 11.48
CA ALA A 81 16.66 -14.19 10.50
C ALA A 81 15.50 -14.91 9.77
N GLU A 82 14.39 -15.17 10.47
CA GLU A 82 13.18 -15.72 9.84
C GLU A 82 12.47 -14.68 8.96
N ALA A 83 12.46 -13.41 9.35
CA ALA A 83 11.96 -12.31 8.53
C ALA A 83 12.77 -12.13 7.22
N GLU A 84 14.10 -12.24 7.27
CA GLU A 84 14.98 -12.18 6.09
C GLU A 84 14.82 -13.40 5.17
N ARG A 85 14.50 -14.58 5.71
CA ARG A 85 14.16 -15.76 4.89
C ARG A 85 12.82 -15.58 4.16
N ARG A 86 11.89 -14.85 4.76
CA ARG A 86 10.54 -14.57 4.23
C ARG A 86 10.45 -13.22 3.52
N ASP A 87 11.58 -12.59 3.19
CA ASP A 87 11.60 -11.32 2.45
C ASP A 87 11.05 -11.55 1.03
N HIS A 88 9.98 -10.81 0.70
CA HIS A 88 9.29 -10.92 -0.59
C HIS A 88 10.23 -10.63 -1.77
N ARG A 89 11.28 -9.83 -1.60
CA ARG A 89 12.27 -9.53 -2.66
C ARG A 89 13.14 -10.75 -2.95
N LYS A 90 13.53 -11.47 -1.90
CA LYS A 90 14.32 -12.70 -2.00
C LYS A 90 13.48 -13.81 -2.65
N LEU A 91 12.29 -14.05 -2.11
CA LEU A 91 11.37 -15.07 -2.63
C LEU A 91 10.85 -14.72 -4.03
N GLY A 92 10.61 -13.45 -4.32
CA GLY A 92 10.20 -12.97 -5.64
C GLY A 92 11.22 -13.30 -6.74
N ALA A 93 12.52 -13.20 -6.43
CA ALA A 93 13.60 -13.62 -7.30
C ALA A 93 13.79 -15.15 -7.33
N GLU A 94 13.84 -15.82 -6.17
CA GLU A 94 14.05 -17.28 -6.08
C GLU A 94 12.93 -18.09 -6.75
N LEU A 95 11.69 -17.58 -6.73
CA LEU A 95 10.51 -18.25 -7.26
C LEU A 95 10.10 -17.76 -8.66
N ASP A 96 10.77 -16.76 -9.25
CA ASP A 96 10.44 -16.16 -10.56
C ASP A 96 9.02 -15.55 -10.58
N LEU A 97 8.74 -14.66 -9.61
CA LEU A 97 7.45 -13.97 -9.46
C LEU A 97 7.49 -12.54 -10.01
N PHE A 98 8.56 -11.80 -9.73
CA PHE A 98 8.73 -10.42 -10.18
C PHE A 98 10.21 -9.99 -10.15
N SER A 99 10.52 -8.92 -10.88
CA SER A 99 11.82 -8.26 -10.89
C SER A 99 11.71 -6.73 -10.92
N PHE A 100 12.85 -6.06 -10.80
CA PHE A 100 13.01 -4.62 -10.98
C PHE A 100 14.19 -4.38 -11.94
N PRO A 101 13.97 -4.41 -13.27
CA PRO A 101 15.02 -4.11 -14.25
C PRO A 101 15.49 -2.66 -14.15
N ASP A 102 16.81 -2.45 -14.14
CA ASP A 102 17.40 -1.10 -14.04
C ASP A 102 17.02 -0.23 -15.24
N GLU A 103 16.77 -0.84 -16.41
CA GLU A 103 16.34 -0.18 -17.66
C GLU A 103 14.96 0.46 -17.57
N LEU A 104 14.09 -0.01 -16.66
CA LEU A 104 12.79 0.61 -16.39
C LEU A 104 12.89 1.68 -15.30
N GLY A 105 13.84 1.52 -14.38
CA GLY A 105 14.10 2.46 -13.29
C GLY A 105 13.47 2.05 -11.95
N SER A 106 14.03 2.63 -10.88
CA SER A 106 13.72 2.27 -9.50
C SER A 106 12.24 2.44 -9.15
N GLY A 107 11.65 1.40 -8.55
CA GLY A 107 10.28 1.41 -8.01
C GLY A 107 9.20 1.04 -9.02
N LEU A 108 9.55 0.45 -10.17
CA LEU A 108 8.62 -0.05 -11.17
C LEU A 108 8.74 -1.59 -11.26
N PRO A 109 7.89 -2.36 -10.56
CA PRO A 109 7.96 -3.82 -10.57
C PRO A 109 7.47 -4.42 -11.88
N VAL A 110 8.15 -5.46 -12.36
CA VAL A 110 7.72 -6.30 -13.49
C VAL A 110 7.26 -7.64 -12.95
N PHE A 111 5.98 -7.97 -13.11
CA PHE A 111 5.42 -9.26 -12.72
C PHE A 111 5.65 -10.31 -13.80
N HIS A 112 6.33 -11.39 -13.44
CA HIS A 112 6.66 -12.53 -14.32
C HIS A 112 5.47 -13.49 -14.42
N PRO A 113 5.41 -14.45 -15.36
CA PRO A 113 4.21 -15.26 -15.61
C PRO A 113 3.60 -15.93 -14.37
N LYS A 114 4.41 -16.50 -13.47
CA LYS A 114 3.92 -17.08 -12.20
C LYS A 114 3.32 -16.02 -11.28
N GLY A 115 3.99 -14.88 -11.20
CA GLY A 115 3.51 -13.74 -10.42
C GLY A 115 2.24 -13.11 -10.97
N GLY A 116 2.14 -13.00 -12.31
CA GLY A 116 0.94 -12.53 -13.00
C GLY A 116 -0.28 -13.39 -12.70
N ILE A 117 -0.12 -14.70 -12.49
CA ILE A 117 -1.21 -15.59 -12.06
C ILE A 117 -1.67 -15.27 -10.63
N ILE A 118 -0.75 -15.04 -9.70
CA ILE A 118 -1.09 -14.65 -8.31
C ILE A 118 -1.80 -13.30 -8.31
N ARG A 119 -1.22 -12.30 -8.96
CA ARG A 119 -1.82 -10.97 -9.15
C ARG A 119 -3.22 -11.06 -9.76
N LYS A 120 -3.38 -11.82 -10.83
CA LYS A 120 -4.70 -12.03 -11.47
C LYS A 120 -5.70 -12.64 -10.49
N ALA A 121 -5.32 -13.67 -9.73
CA ALA A 121 -6.22 -14.29 -8.76
C ALA A 121 -6.61 -13.33 -7.62
N MET A 122 -5.66 -12.51 -7.14
CA MET A 122 -5.94 -11.45 -6.16
C MET A 122 -6.92 -10.41 -6.72
N GLU A 123 -6.67 -9.91 -7.94
CA GLU A 123 -7.53 -8.94 -8.60
C GLU A 123 -8.91 -9.53 -8.89
N ASP A 124 -9.01 -10.71 -9.53
CA ASP A 124 -10.28 -11.39 -9.86
C ASP A 124 -11.16 -11.59 -8.61
N TYR A 125 -10.59 -12.07 -7.50
CA TYR A 125 -11.34 -12.29 -6.26
C TYR A 125 -11.90 -10.99 -5.71
N SER A 126 -11.05 -9.95 -5.63
CA SER A 126 -11.48 -8.62 -5.24
C SER A 126 -12.57 -8.09 -6.18
N ARG A 127 -12.44 -8.23 -7.52
CA ARG A 127 -13.50 -7.84 -8.46
C ARG A 127 -14.83 -8.51 -8.13
N GLN A 128 -14.84 -9.83 -7.86
CA GLN A 128 -16.07 -10.53 -7.48
C GLN A 128 -16.68 -9.94 -6.20
N ARG A 129 -15.87 -9.78 -5.14
CA ARG A 129 -16.34 -9.21 -3.86
C ARG A 129 -16.90 -7.79 -4.01
N HIS A 130 -16.37 -6.99 -4.94
CA HIS A 130 -16.88 -5.66 -5.29
C HIS A 130 -18.22 -5.72 -6.05
N VAL A 131 -18.38 -6.65 -7.00
CA VAL A 131 -19.67 -6.90 -7.66
C VAL A 131 -20.73 -7.28 -6.62
N ASP A 132 -20.40 -8.23 -5.74
CA ASP A 132 -21.31 -8.73 -4.69
C ASP A 132 -21.73 -7.61 -3.71
N ALA A 133 -20.86 -6.62 -3.49
CA ALA A 133 -21.09 -5.45 -2.63
C ALA A 133 -21.69 -4.23 -3.38
N GLY A 134 -22.08 -4.39 -4.66
CA GLY A 134 -22.76 -3.34 -5.42
C GLY A 134 -21.87 -2.15 -5.80
N TYR A 135 -20.60 -2.39 -6.15
CA TYR A 135 -19.71 -1.39 -6.73
C TYR A 135 -19.80 -1.37 -8.26
N GLU A 136 -19.81 -0.16 -8.83
CA GLU A 136 -19.75 0.09 -10.27
C GLU A 136 -18.30 0.26 -10.74
N PHE A 137 -17.91 -0.53 -11.73
CA PHE A 137 -16.55 -0.55 -12.26
C PHE A 137 -16.32 0.59 -13.25
N VAL A 138 -15.31 1.40 -12.99
CA VAL A 138 -14.86 2.49 -13.87
C VAL A 138 -13.39 2.32 -14.25
N TYR A 139 -12.97 3.00 -15.32
CA TYR A 139 -11.60 3.02 -15.81
C TYR A 139 -11.24 4.44 -16.21
N THR A 140 -10.14 4.99 -15.68
CA THR A 140 -9.76 6.39 -15.91
C THR A 140 -8.31 6.53 -16.41
N PRO A 141 -8.01 7.53 -17.26
CA PRO A 141 -6.68 7.67 -17.86
C PRO A 141 -5.54 7.81 -16.83
N HIS A 142 -4.36 7.33 -17.19
CA HIS A 142 -3.14 7.46 -16.36
C HIS A 142 -2.52 8.86 -16.38
N ILE A 143 -2.90 9.70 -17.34
CA ILE A 143 -2.35 11.03 -17.59
C ILE A 143 -3.48 12.03 -17.83
N THR A 144 -3.34 13.26 -17.33
CA THR A 144 -4.34 14.33 -17.50
C THR A 144 -3.70 15.71 -17.37
N LYS A 145 -4.44 16.75 -17.73
CA LYS A 145 -4.02 18.16 -17.62
C LYS A 145 -3.82 18.59 -16.16
N GLY A 146 -2.82 19.42 -15.91
CA GLY A 146 -2.53 20.03 -14.60
C GLY A 146 -3.76 20.70 -13.97
N HIS A 147 -4.62 21.32 -14.78
CA HIS A 147 -5.85 21.96 -14.31
C HIS A 147 -6.77 21.06 -13.47
N LEU A 148 -6.83 19.74 -13.73
CA LEU A 148 -7.63 18.83 -12.90
C LEU A 148 -7.05 18.70 -11.47
N TYR A 149 -5.74 18.84 -11.32
CA TYR A 149 -5.03 18.82 -10.04
C TYR A 149 -4.97 20.19 -9.35
N GLU A 150 -5.11 21.28 -10.10
CA GLU A 150 -5.42 22.62 -9.56
C GLU A 150 -6.81 22.62 -8.95
N VAL A 151 -7.85 22.23 -9.71
CA VAL A 151 -9.25 22.18 -9.25
C VAL A 151 -9.39 21.28 -8.02
N SER A 152 -8.69 20.14 -7.96
CA SER A 152 -8.73 19.25 -6.80
C SER A 152 -7.75 19.60 -5.66
N GLY A 153 -6.84 20.56 -5.85
CA GLY A 153 -5.84 20.98 -4.85
C GLY A 153 -4.63 20.05 -4.67
N HIS A 154 -4.50 18.99 -5.48
CA HIS A 154 -3.34 18.10 -5.40
C HIS A 154 -2.03 18.80 -5.82
N LEU A 155 -2.10 19.77 -6.74
CA LEU A 155 -0.93 20.58 -7.12
C LEU A 155 -0.54 21.65 -6.08
N ASP A 156 -1.39 21.91 -5.09
CA ASP A 156 -1.08 22.83 -3.99
C ASP A 156 -0.45 22.03 -2.83
N TRP A 157 -1.06 20.89 -2.48
CA TRP A 157 -0.72 20.14 -1.26
C TRP A 157 0.18 18.91 -1.44
N TYR A 158 0.31 18.41 -2.68
CA TYR A 158 0.96 17.12 -2.99
C TYR A 158 1.96 17.16 -4.18
N ARG A 159 2.27 18.35 -4.73
CA ARG A 159 3.15 18.54 -5.89
C ARG A 159 4.48 17.77 -5.80
N ASP A 160 5.15 17.84 -4.66
CA ASP A 160 6.45 17.18 -4.43
C ASP A 160 6.37 15.64 -4.44
N GLY A 161 5.16 15.08 -4.26
CA GLY A 161 4.87 13.66 -4.36
C GLY A 161 4.38 13.21 -5.75
N MET A 162 4.19 14.15 -6.69
CA MET A 162 3.81 13.86 -8.07
C MET A 162 5.03 13.71 -8.97
N PHE A 163 4.91 12.94 -10.05
CA PHE A 163 5.92 12.99 -11.11
C PHE A 163 5.92 14.37 -11.78
N PRO A 164 7.08 14.87 -12.25
CA PRO A 164 7.16 16.16 -12.95
C PRO A 164 6.20 16.25 -14.15
N PRO A 165 5.73 17.46 -14.50
CA PRO A 165 4.88 17.64 -15.67
C PRO A 165 5.59 17.30 -16.98
N MET A 166 4.84 16.73 -17.90
CA MET A 166 5.15 16.73 -19.32
C MET A 166 4.53 17.98 -19.93
N HIS A 167 5.37 18.95 -20.31
CA HIS A 167 4.93 20.16 -21.02
C HIS A 167 4.77 19.85 -22.51
N ILE A 168 3.55 19.94 -23.04
CA ILE A 168 3.20 19.57 -24.42
C ILE A 168 2.43 20.67 -25.15
N ASP A 169 2.26 20.54 -26.47
CA ASP A 169 1.46 21.42 -27.34
C ASP A 169 1.88 22.90 -27.38
N ALA A 170 3.05 23.25 -26.86
CA ALA A 170 3.66 24.57 -27.02
C ALA A 170 4.05 24.79 -28.49
N GLU A 171 3.62 25.91 -29.06
CA GLU A 171 4.01 26.31 -30.42
C GLU A 171 4.88 27.57 -30.33
N LEU A 172 6.03 27.55 -30.98
CA LEU A 172 6.94 28.69 -31.09
C LEU A 172 6.83 29.33 -32.48
N ASN A 173 7.04 30.64 -32.53
CA ASN A 173 7.30 31.37 -33.76
C ASN A 173 8.75 31.12 -34.24
N GLU A 174 9.08 31.53 -35.46
CA GLU A 174 10.42 31.37 -36.05
C GLU A 174 11.53 32.13 -35.26
N ASP A 175 11.15 33.15 -34.50
CA ASP A 175 12.04 33.92 -33.60
C ASP A 175 12.19 33.28 -32.20
N GLY A 176 11.55 32.13 -31.94
CA GLY A 176 11.55 31.44 -30.66
C GLY A 176 10.54 31.98 -29.63
N THR A 177 9.73 33.00 -29.96
CA THR A 177 8.66 33.48 -29.06
C THR A 177 7.48 32.52 -29.03
N VAL A 178 6.76 32.47 -27.90
CA VAL A 178 5.62 31.54 -27.73
C VAL A 178 4.41 32.03 -28.52
N ARG A 179 4.03 31.28 -29.56
CA ARG A 179 2.79 31.49 -30.35
C ARG A 179 1.56 30.97 -29.61
N LYS A 180 1.71 29.84 -28.93
CA LYS A 180 0.66 29.17 -28.16
C LYS A 180 1.29 28.58 -26.90
N PRO A 181 0.81 28.92 -25.69
CA PRO A 181 1.32 28.33 -24.48
C PRO A 181 1.07 26.82 -24.48
N GLY A 182 2.08 26.04 -24.10
CA GLY A 182 1.91 24.61 -23.88
C GLY A 182 1.07 24.33 -22.64
N GLN A 183 0.67 23.07 -22.50
CA GLN A 183 -0.10 22.58 -21.36
C GLN A 183 0.73 21.55 -20.60
N ASP A 184 0.72 21.66 -19.28
CA ASP A 184 1.32 20.66 -18.41
C ASP A 184 0.36 19.48 -18.24
N TYR A 185 0.88 18.28 -18.51
CA TYR A 185 0.20 17.01 -18.22
C TYR A 185 0.95 16.24 -17.15
N TYR A 186 0.22 15.66 -16.20
CA TYR A 186 0.77 14.91 -15.08
C TYR A 186 0.26 13.46 -15.09
N LEU A 187 1.13 12.52 -14.71
CA LEU A 187 0.71 11.16 -14.35
C LEU A 187 -0.14 11.20 -13.07
N LYS A 188 -1.17 10.35 -12.98
CA LYS A 188 -2.12 10.38 -11.86
C LYS A 188 -1.49 9.87 -10.55
N PRO A 189 -1.50 10.65 -9.45
CA PRO A 189 -1.03 10.18 -8.14
C PRO A 189 -2.13 9.43 -7.36
N MET A 190 -3.40 9.69 -7.69
CA MET A 190 -4.64 9.22 -7.05
C MET A 190 -5.78 9.24 -8.10
N ASN A 191 -6.88 8.47 -7.91
CA ASN A 191 -7.96 8.38 -8.91
C ASN A 191 -9.16 9.32 -8.64
N CYS A 192 -9.28 9.85 -7.42
CA CYS A 192 -10.40 10.68 -6.94
C CYS A 192 -10.82 11.81 -7.91
N PRO A 193 -9.90 12.64 -8.45
CA PRO A 193 -10.26 13.72 -9.37
C PRO A 193 -10.97 13.25 -10.64
N MET A 194 -10.67 12.04 -11.13
CA MET A 194 -11.34 11.48 -12.30
C MET A 194 -12.71 10.89 -11.95
N HIS A 195 -12.83 10.25 -10.78
CA HIS A 195 -14.10 9.68 -10.30
C HIS A 195 -15.15 10.79 -10.09
N ASN A 196 -14.72 11.98 -9.63
CA ASN A 196 -15.57 13.17 -9.55
C ASN A 196 -16.10 13.63 -10.92
N LEU A 197 -15.30 13.52 -11.99
CA LEU A 197 -15.76 13.81 -13.36
C LEU A 197 -16.82 12.80 -13.82
N ILE A 198 -16.71 11.53 -13.41
CA ILE A 198 -17.73 10.50 -13.69
C ILE A 198 -19.02 10.82 -12.92
N PHE A 199 -18.94 11.20 -11.64
CA PHE A 199 -20.10 11.65 -10.88
C PHE A 199 -20.81 12.81 -11.61
N ARG A 200 -20.05 13.88 -11.92
CA ARG A 200 -20.52 15.13 -12.53
C ARG A 200 -20.98 15.01 -13.99
N SER A 201 -20.63 13.93 -14.68
CA SER A 201 -20.94 13.73 -16.11
C SER A 201 -22.43 13.81 -16.47
N ARG A 202 -23.32 13.57 -15.51
CA ARG A 202 -24.76 13.77 -15.62
C ARG A 202 -25.37 14.14 -14.28
N GLY A 203 -26.60 14.68 -14.30
CA GLY A 203 -27.39 14.85 -13.09
C GLY A 203 -27.63 13.52 -12.36
N ARG A 204 -27.59 13.59 -11.03
CA ARG A 204 -27.82 12.46 -10.11
C ARG A 204 -29.05 12.71 -9.24
N SER A 205 -29.80 11.67 -8.91
CA SER A 205 -30.88 11.70 -7.91
C SER A 205 -30.45 11.08 -6.58
N TYR A 206 -31.03 11.52 -5.47
CA TYR A 206 -30.85 10.87 -4.15
C TYR A 206 -31.14 9.36 -4.17
N ARG A 207 -32.01 8.90 -5.08
CA ARG A 207 -32.36 7.47 -5.28
C ARG A 207 -31.23 6.64 -5.89
N GLU A 208 -30.22 7.29 -6.47
CA GLU A 208 -29.02 6.66 -7.01
C GLU A 208 -27.89 6.61 -5.97
N LEU A 209 -28.10 7.18 -4.77
CA LEU A 209 -27.13 7.17 -3.67
C LEU A 209 -27.52 6.07 -2.66
N PRO A 210 -26.56 5.29 -2.13
CA PRO A 210 -25.11 5.45 -2.28
C PRO A 210 -24.57 4.92 -3.62
N LEU A 211 -23.84 5.77 -4.35
CA LEU A 211 -23.16 5.41 -5.60
C LEU A 211 -21.71 5.04 -5.29
N ARG A 212 -21.29 3.81 -5.61
CA ARG A 212 -19.96 3.28 -5.25
C ARG A 212 -19.10 3.04 -6.49
N LEU A 213 -18.25 4.00 -6.87
CA LEU A 213 -17.34 3.83 -8.00
C LEU A 213 -16.07 3.07 -7.56
N PHE A 214 -15.62 2.11 -8.35
CA PHE A 214 -14.41 1.32 -8.09
C PHE A 214 -13.51 1.21 -9.32
N GLU A 215 -12.20 1.36 -9.12
CA GLU A 215 -11.18 1.19 -10.16
C GLU A 215 -9.94 0.49 -9.59
N PHE A 216 -9.43 -0.51 -10.31
CA PHE A 216 -8.04 -0.95 -10.15
C PHE A 216 -7.11 0.07 -10.81
N GLY A 217 -6.96 1.24 -10.17
CA GLY A 217 -6.34 2.42 -10.76
C GLY A 217 -4.83 2.39 -10.62
N SER A 218 -4.12 2.29 -11.74
CA SER A 218 -2.65 2.42 -11.74
C SER A 218 -2.26 3.89 -11.61
N VAL A 219 -1.61 4.21 -10.49
CA VAL A 219 -1.16 5.54 -10.08
C VAL A 219 0.36 5.59 -9.94
N TYR A 220 0.90 6.81 -9.97
CA TYR A 220 2.32 7.11 -10.02
C TYR A 220 2.67 8.17 -8.96
N ARG A 221 3.50 7.80 -8.00
CA ARG A 221 3.96 8.68 -6.91
C ARG A 221 5.48 8.81 -6.98
N TYR A 222 5.97 10.04 -6.84
CA TYR A 222 7.39 10.36 -6.93
C TYR A 222 8.10 10.08 -5.59
N GLU A 223 8.18 8.79 -5.24
CA GLU A 223 8.95 8.33 -4.10
C GLU A 223 10.46 8.59 -4.32
N LYS A 224 11.14 9.15 -3.33
CA LYS A 224 12.59 9.39 -3.37
C LYS A 224 13.32 8.04 -3.54
N SER A 225 14.37 7.98 -4.36
CA SER A 225 15.06 6.73 -4.70
C SER A 225 15.50 5.93 -3.46
N GLY A 226 15.99 6.61 -2.41
CA GLY A 226 16.42 6.00 -1.16
C GLY A 226 15.31 5.46 -0.24
N VAL A 227 14.03 5.63 -0.56
CA VAL A 227 12.90 5.06 0.21
C VAL A 227 12.13 3.95 -0.53
N VAL A 228 12.40 3.75 -1.83
CA VAL A 228 11.83 2.64 -2.60
C VAL A 228 12.30 1.29 -2.03
N HIS A 229 11.39 0.34 -1.85
CA HIS A 229 11.70 -0.93 -1.19
C HIS A 229 10.86 -2.10 -1.71
N GLY A 230 11.36 -2.80 -2.73
CA GLY A 230 10.66 -3.93 -3.35
C GLY A 230 9.21 -3.55 -3.69
N LEU A 231 8.26 -4.43 -3.38
CA LEU A 231 6.83 -4.17 -3.56
C LEU A 231 6.14 -3.36 -2.42
N THR A 232 6.76 -3.14 -1.25
CA THR A 232 6.07 -2.45 -0.12
C THR A 232 6.04 -0.92 -0.29
N ARG A 233 6.99 -0.38 -1.06
CA ARG A 233 7.08 1.05 -1.42
C ARG A 233 7.65 1.18 -2.84
N VAL A 234 6.75 1.42 -3.78
CA VAL A 234 6.97 1.52 -5.23
C VAL A 234 6.58 2.90 -5.76
N ARG A 235 7.00 3.25 -6.98
CA ARG A 235 6.59 4.48 -7.66
C ARG A 235 5.35 4.29 -8.52
N GLY A 236 5.28 3.19 -9.27
CA GLY A 236 4.09 2.77 -10.00
C GLY A 236 3.38 1.68 -9.22
N MET A 237 2.08 1.86 -8.97
CA MET A 237 1.29 0.94 -8.16
C MET A 237 -0.16 0.89 -8.63
N THR A 238 -0.83 -0.24 -8.44
CA THR A 238 -2.27 -0.36 -8.75
C THR A 238 -3.05 -0.37 -7.44
N GLN A 239 -3.81 0.70 -7.19
CA GLN A 239 -4.68 0.81 -6.03
C GLN A 239 -6.03 0.17 -6.33
N ASP A 240 -6.61 -0.51 -5.34
CA ASP A 240 -7.99 -1.00 -5.33
C ASP A 240 -8.93 0.11 -4.83
N ASP A 241 -8.91 1.21 -5.57
CA ASP A 241 -9.41 2.51 -5.14
C ASP A 241 -10.93 2.62 -5.37
N ALA A 242 -11.65 3.13 -4.39
CA ALA A 242 -13.08 3.39 -4.51
C ALA A 242 -13.47 4.75 -3.93
N HIS A 243 -14.44 5.37 -4.60
CA HIS A 243 -15.06 6.61 -4.20
C HIS A 243 -16.58 6.38 -4.09
N ILE A 244 -17.07 6.43 -2.86
CA ILE A 244 -18.50 6.28 -2.55
C ILE A 244 -19.09 7.67 -2.36
N TYR A 245 -20.18 7.96 -3.05
CA TYR A 245 -20.95 9.18 -2.92
C TYR A 245 -22.26 8.84 -2.24
N CYS A 246 -22.53 9.45 -1.08
CA CYS A 246 -23.73 9.20 -0.28
C CYS A 246 -24.34 10.50 0.24
N THR A 247 -25.57 10.45 0.76
CA THR A 247 -26.12 11.57 1.53
C THR A 247 -25.46 11.66 2.91
N ARG A 248 -25.55 12.82 3.59
CA ARG A 248 -25.11 12.96 4.99
C ARG A 248 -25.81 11.97 5.93
N GLU A 249 -27.08 11.67 5.67
CA GLU A 249 -27.88 10.68 6.43
C GLU A 249 -27.35 9.25 6.25
N GLN A 250 -26.94 8.88 5.03
CA GLN A 250 -26.38 7.56 4.70
C GLN A 250 -24.94 7.35 5.19
N MET A 251 -24.22 8.43 5.54
CA MET A 251 -22.78 8.42 5.81
C MET A 251 -22.37 7.36 6.85
N LYS A 252 -23.07 7.28 7.99
CA LYS A 252 -22.71 6.36 9.08
C LYS A 252 -22.89 4.88 8.69
N ASP A 253 -23.97 4.57 7.97
CA ASP A 253 -24.28 3.21 7.53
C ASP A 253 -23.33 2.76 6.41
N GLU A 254 -22.96 3.65 5.50
CA GLU A 254 -21.97 3.38 4.45
C GLU A 254 -20.55 3.20 5.01
N LEU A 255 -20.14 4.00 6.00
CA LEU A 255 -18.88 3.80 6.71
C LEU A 255 -18.83 2.45 7.43
N THR A 256 -19.92 2.08 8.12
CA THR A 256 -20.05 0.79 8.83
C THR A 256 -19.99 -0.38 7.85
N THR A 257 -20.72 -0.30 6.75
CA THR A 257 -20.74 -1.33 5.69
C THR A 257 -19.38 -1.44 5.01
N THR A 258 -18.71 -0.31 4.75
CA THR A 258 -17.36 -0.27 4.16
C THR A 258 -16.32 -0.87 5.10
N LEU A 259 -16.36 -0.57 6.40
CA LEU A 259 -15.44 -1.14 7.39
C LEU A 259 -15.62 -2.67 7.50
N ASN A 260 -16.86 -3.15 7.57
CA ASN A 260 -17.14 -4.58 7.58
C ASN A 260 -16.69 -5.28 6.28
N PHE A 261 -16.85 -4.63 5.12
CA PHE A 261 -16.36 -5.13 3.84
C PHE A 261 -14.83 -5.21 3.80
N VAL A 262 -14.13 -4.18 4.29
CA VAL A 262 -12.66 -4.15 4.42
C VAL A 262 -12.18 -5.31 5.29
N LEU A 263 -12.70 -5.42 6.52
CA LEU A 263 -12.28 -6.44 7.49
C LEU A 263 -12.59 -7.86 7.00
N GLY A 264 -13.74 -8.05 6.35
CA GLY A 264 -14.09 -9.32 5.71
C GLY A 264 -13.11 -9.69 4.61
N LEU A 265 -12.81 -8.75 3.71
CA LEU A 265 -11.88 -8.99 2.61
C LEU A 265 -10.46 -9.30 3.12
N LEU A 266 -9.92 -8.52 4.07
CA LEU A 266 -8.58 -8.80 4.61
C LEU A 266 -8.48 -10.19 5.28
N LYS A 267 -9.56 -10.65 5.94
CA LYS A 267 -9.66 -12.03 6.47
C LYS A 267 -9.59 -13.08 5.38
N ASP A 268 -10.23 -12.84 4.22
CA ASP A 268 -10.15 -13.73 3.06
C ASP A 268 -8.69 -13.87 2.52
N TYR A 269 -7.83 -12.86 2.73
CA TYR A 269 -6.39 -12.91 2.40
C TYR A 269 -5.49 -13.47 3.53
N GLY A 270 -6.07 -13.89 4.65
CA GLY A 270 -5.35 -14.50 5.78
C GLY A 270 -4.73 -13.50 6.76
N LEU A 271 -5.30 -12.31 6.89
CA LEU A 271 -5.00 -11.37 7.97
C LEU A 271 -6.16 -11.38 8.98
N ASP A 272 -5.87 -11.55 10.27
CA ASP A 272 -6.88 -11.72 11.32
C ASP A 272 -6.67 -10.84 12.57
N ASP A 273 -5.41 -10.49 12.88
CA ASP A 273 -5.01 -9.53 13.92
C ASP A 273 -5.08 -8.09 13.39
N PHE A 274 -6.17 -7.38 13.73
CA PHE A 274 -6.44 -5.99 13.37
C PHE A 274 -6.58 -5.07 14.57
N TYR A 275 -6.13 -3.83 14.41
CA TYR A 275 -6.59 -2.69 15.19
C TYR A 275 -6.83 -1.49 14.27
N LEU A 276 -7.50 -0.46 14.78
CA LEU A 276 -7.86 0.75 14.05
C LEU A 276 -7.08 1.95 14.56
N GLU A 277 -6.67 2.83 13.65
CA GLU A 277 -6.14 4.15 13.99
C GLU A 277 -7.08 5.23 13.47
N LEU A 278 -7.53 6.14 14.34
CA LEU A 278 -8.31 7.32 13.98
C LEU A 278 -7.37 8.51 13.83
N SER A 279 -7.12 8.91 12.59
CA SER A 279 -6.29 10.08 12.33
C SER A 279 -7.14 11.34 12.24
N THR A 280 -6.83 12.33 13.10
CA THR A 280 -7.60 13.56 13.26
C THR A 280 -6.93 14.78 12.60
N LYS A 281 -7.62 15.92 12.62
CA LYS A 281 -7.23 17.20 12.00
C LYS A 281 -5.79 17.59 12.33
N ASN A 282 -5.07 18.10 11.34
CA ASN A 282 -3.76 18.70 11.51
C ASN A 282 -3.91 20.22 11.47
N GLU A 283 -3.69 20.91 12.60
CA GLU A 283 -3.90 22.37 12.72
C GLU A 283 -3.07 23.21 11.74
N GLU A 284 -1.94 22.69 11.22
CA GLU A 284 -1.09 23.37 10.23
C GLU A 284 -1.47 23.04 8.78
N LYS A 285 -2.28 22.00 8.54
CA LYS A 285 -2.55 21.44 7.20
C LYS A 285 -3.93 20.81 7.06
N PHE A 286 -4.98 21.63 7.07
CA PHE A 286 -6.36 21.21 6.81
C PHE A 286 -7.12 22.21 5.91
N VAL A 287 -8.25 21.78 5.36
CA VAL A 287 -9.24 22.61 4.65
C VAL A 287 -10.67 22.26 5.11
N GLY A 288 -11.62 23.19 4.94
CA GLY A 288 -12.99 23.06 5.45
C GLY A 288 -13.19 23.70 6.82
N ASP A 289 -14.42 23.67 7.33
CA ASP A 289 -14.79 24.25 8.63
C ASP A 289 -14.67 23.24 9.79
N ASP A 290 -14.44 23.75 11.00
CA ASP A 290 -14.25 22.91 12.19
C ASP A 290 -15.49 22.05 12.53
N ALA A 291 -16.71 22.54 12.27
CA ALA A 291 -17.92 21.79 12.60
C ALA A 291 -18.10 20.54 11.70
N THR A 292 -17.76 20.66 10.41
CA THR A 292 -17.68 19.50 9.49
C THR A 292 -16.57 18.54 9.93
N TRP A 293 -15.42 19.03 10.39
CA TRP A 293 -14.34 18.18 10.92
C TRP A 293 -14.74 17.43 12.19
N ASP A 294 -15.43 18.09 13.11
CA ASP A 294 -15.93 17.48 14.35
C ASP A 294 -17.03 16.44 14.08
N GLU A 295 -17.96 16.73 13.17
CA GLU A 295 -18.97 15.77 12.70
C GLU A 295 -18.32 14.53 12.10
N ALA A 296 -17.40 14.72 11.15
CA ALA A 296 -16.70 13.65 10.45
C ALA A 296 -15.86 12.79 11.41
N THR A 297 -15.11 13.42 12.31
CA THR A 297 -14.26 12.74 13.30
C THR A 297 -15.12 11.95 14.29
N ARG A 298 -16.21 12.53 14.78
CA ARG A 298 -17.16 11.84 15.66
C ARG A 298 -17.83 10.65 14.98
N THR A 299 -18.31 10.80 13.74
CA THR A 299 -18.92 9.68 13.01
C THR A 299 -17.94 8.54 12.77
N LEU A 300 -16.68 8.84 12.43
CA LEU A 300 -15.65 7.81 12.31
C LEU A 300 -15.34 7.12 13.64
N ALA A 301 -15.25 7.87 14.75
CA ALA A 301 -15.07 7.29 16.08
C ALA A 301 -16.23 6.34 16.45
N GLU A 302 -17.47 6.78 16.29
CA GLU A 302 -18.67 5.95 16.57
C GLU A 302 -18.69 4.65 15.74
N VAL A 303 -18.30 4.71 14.46
CA VAL A 303 -18.24 3.53 13.58
C VAL A 303 -17.09 2.60 13.96
N ALA A 304 -15.93 3.16 14.32
CA ALA A 304 -14.76 2.40 14.74
C ALA A 304 -15.00 1.68 16.09
N GLU A 305 -15.55 2.38 17.09
CA GLU A 305 -15.93 1.80 18.38
C GLU A 305 -17.00 0.71 18.24
N ALA A 306 -18.01 0.93 17.39
CA ALA A 306 -19.05 -0.06 17.10
C ALA A 306 -18.53 -1.34 16.42
N SER A 307 -17.32 -1.31 15.82
CA SER A 307 -16.69 -2.50 15.24
C SER A 307 -16.14 -3.48 16.30
N GLY A 308 -15.97 -3.03 17.54
CA GLY A 308 -15.38 -3.81 18.63
C GLY A 308 -13.86 -4.02 18.54
N LEU A 309 -13.18 -3.36 17.59
CA LEU A 309 -11.71 -3.34 17.49
C LEU A 309 -11.10 -2.28 18.41
N GLU A 310 -9.83 -2.48 18.79
CA GLU A 310 -9.05 -1.45 19.49
C GLU A 310 -8.88 -0.21 18.61
N LEU A 311 -9.20 0.97 19.14
CA LEU A 311 -9.10 2.26 18.46
C LEU A 311 -7.99 3.11 19.08
N VAL A 312 -6.93 3.36 18.30
CA VAL A 312 -5.76 4.15 18.70
C VAL A 312 -5.86 5.56 18.09
N PRO A 313 -5.61 6.64 18.86
CA PRO A 313 -5.61 8.00 18.31
C PRO A 313 -4.31 8.32 17.55
N ASP A 314 -4.44 8.91 16.36
CA ASP A 314 -3.33 9.38 15.50
C ASP A 314 -3.46 10.91 15.24
N PRO A 315 -3.14 11.76 16.24
CA PRO A 315 -3.40 13.20 16.15
C PRO A 315 -2.57 13.87 15.05
N GLY A 316 -3.26 14.56 14.13
CA GLY A 316 -2.62 15.26 13.00
C GLY A 316 -2.21 14.37 11.82
N GLY A 317 -2.53 13.08 11.83
CA GLY A 317 -2.23 12.13 10.75
C GLY A 317 -3.25 12.10 9.60
N ALA A 318 -4.35 12.88 9.68
CA ALA A 318 -5.34 12.98 8.61
C ALA A 318 -4.75 13.52 7.29
N ALA A 319 -5.45 13.32 6.16
CA ALA A 319 -5.12 14.11 4.97
C ALA A 319 -5.79 15.50 5.08
N PHE A 320 -5.31 16.46 4.28
CA PHE A 320 -5.76 17.86 4.38
C PHE A 320 -7.28 18.04 4.21
N TYR A 321 -7.95 17.13 3.50
CA TYR A 321 -9.38 17.20 3.14
C TYR A 321 -10.35 16.45 4.06
N GLY A 322 -9.86 15.74 5.08
CA GLY A 322 -10.74 15.13 6.09
C GLY A 322 -10.12 13.98 6.92
N PRO A 323 -10.79 13.60 8.02
CA PRO A 323 -10.32 12.56 8.93
C PRO A 323 -10.46 11.16 8.32
N LYS A 324 -9.72 10.19 8.85
CA LYS A 324 -9.68 8.82 8.32
C LYS A 324 -9.56 7.77 9.43
N ILE A 325 -10.15 6.59 9.18
CA ILE A 325 -9.83 5.35 9.89
C ILE A 325 -8.81 4.59 9.05
N SER A 326 -7.71 4.16 9.67
CA SER A 326 -6.72 3.29 9.06
C SER A 326 -6.82 1.90 9.68
N VAL A 327 -6.91 0.85 8.86
CA VAL A 327 -6.87 -0.54 9.33
C VAL A 327 -5.43 -1.00 9.37
N GLN A 328 -4.95 -1.26 10.59
CA GLN A 328 -3.62 -1.76 10.86
C GLN A 328 -3.68 -3.27 11.06
N ALA A 329 -2.85 -4.02 10.34
CA ALA A 329 -2.79 -5.48 10.44
C ALA A 329 -1.38 -5.93 10.78
N LYS A 330 -1.24 -6.98 11.61
CA LYS A 330 0.06 -7.62 11.84
C LYS A 330 0.29 -8.72 10.81
N ASP A 331 1.49 -8.77 10.23
CA ASP A 331 1.90 -9.89 9.37
C ASP A 331 2.37 -11.11 10.19
N ALA A 332 2.64 -12.22 9.49
CA ALA A 332 3.13 -13.47 10.08
C ALA A 332 4.53 -13.39 10.74
N LEU A 333 5.14 -12.21 10.80
CA LEU A 333 6.39 -11.89 11.49
C LEU A 333 6.18 -10.90 12.66
N GLY A 334 4.94 -10.50 12.92
CA GLY A 334 4.57 -9.54 13.96
C GLY A 334 4.88 -8.08 13.60
N ARG A 335 5.05 -7.76 12.31
CA ARG A 335 5.21 -6.37 11.84
C ARG A 335 3.85 -5.78 11.53
N THR A 336 3.56 -4.60 12.05
CA THR A 336 2.34 -3.85 11.72
C THR A 336 2.45 -3.18 10.36
N TRP A 337 1.39 -3.29 9.56
CA TRP A 337 1.23 -2.63 8.29
C TRP A 337 -0.11 -1.90 8.21
N GLN A 338 -0.08 -0.65 7.76
CA GLN A 338 -1.28 0.04 7.32
C GLN A 338 -1.74 -0.58 6.00
N MET A 339 -2.81 -1.36 6.07
CA MET A 339 -3.38 -2.10 4.94
C MET A 339 -4.42 -1.26 4.22
N SER A 340 -5.44 -0.81 4.96
CA SER A 340 -6.60 -0.13 4.40
C SER A 340 -6.77 1.26 4.99
N THR A 341 -7.54 2.09 4.30
CA THR A 341 -7.95 3.41 4.79
C THR A 341 -9.38 3.69 4.34
N ILE A 342 -10.18 4.25 5.23
CA ILE A 342 -11.52 4.77 4.97
C ILE A 342 -11.48 6.24 5.39
N GLN A 343 -11.73 7.16 4.47
CA GLN A 343 -11.55 8.59 4.68
C GLN A 343 -12.76 9.37 4.19
N LEU A 344 -13.24 10.29 5.02
CA LEU A 344 -14.28 11.24 4.63
C LEU A 344 -13.67 12.44 3.91
N ASP A 345 -14.32 12.90 2.87
CA ASP A 345 -13.99 14.13 2.14
C ASP A 345 -15.26 14.93 1.81
N PHE A 346 -15.27 16.18 2.29
CA PHE A 346 -16.31 17.18 2.02
C PHE A 346 -15.81 18.27 1.08
N ASN A 347 -14.49 18.41 0.93
CA ASN A 347 -13.81 19.42 0.13
C ASN A 347 -13.79 19.07 -1.36
N LEU A 348 -13.51 17.82 -1.77
CA LEU A 348 -13.56 17.47 -3.20
C LEU A 348 -14.99 17.58 -3.80
N PRO A 349 -16.07 17.19 -3.12
CA PRO A 349 -17.44 17.49 -3.55
C PRO A 349 -17.71 18.98 -3.76
N GLU A 350 -17.19 19.84 -2.89
CA GLU A 350 -17.31 21.30 -3.03
C GLU A 350 -16.50 21.82 -4.23
N ARG A 351 -15.20 21.49 -4.30
CA ARG A 351 -14.28 22.00 -5.33
C ARG A 351 -14.60 21.53 -6.76
N PHE A 352 -15.34 20.44 -6.91
CA PHE A 352 -15.83 19.95 -8.20
C PHE A 352 -17.26 20.41 -8.53
N GLU A 353 -17.93 21.11 -7.62
CA GLU A 353 -19.34 21.50 -7.72
C GLU A 353 -20.25 20.26 -7.92
N LEU A 354 -20.02 19.21 -7.11
CA LEU A 354 -20.81 17.98 -7.18
C LEU A 354 -22.16 18.18 -6.50
N GLU A 355 -23.24 17.91 -7.23
CA GLU A 355 -24.61 18.01 -6.73
C GLU A 355 -25.47 16.81 -7.12
N PHE A 356 -26.40 16.45 -6.24
CA PHE A 356 -27.51 15.56 -6.53
C PHE A 356 -28.85 16.24 -6.26
N GLN A 357 -29.91 15.71 -6.87
CA GLN A 357 -31.29 16.12 -6.67
C GLN A 357 -31.86 15.42 -5.44
N ALA A 358 -32.08 16.17 -4.36
CA ALA A 358 -32.67 15.67 -3.12
C ALA A 358 -34.19 15.42 -3.24
N ALA A 359 -34.76 14.70 -2.27
CA ALA A 359 -36.16 14.27 -2.27
C ALA A 359 -37.17 15.42 -2.17
N ASP A 360 -36.76 16.55 -1.61
CA ASP A 360 -37.52 17.78 -1.43
C ASP A 360 -37.48 18.72 -2.66
N GLY A 361 -36.73 18.36 -3.71
CA GLY A 361 -36.52 19.21 -4.88
C GLY A 361 -35.30 20.14 -4.80
N THR A 362 -34.56 20.15 -3.68
CA THR A 362 -33.32 20.93 -3.56
C THR A 362 -32.12 20.26 -4.24
N ARG A 363 -31.11 21.07 -4.58
CA ARG A 363 -29.77 20.60 -4.92
C ARG A 363 -28.95 20.47 -3.63
N GLN A 364 -28.33 19.31 -3.43
CA GLN A 364 -27.47 19.05 -2.27
C GLN A 364 -26.14 18.44 -2.72
N ARG A 365 -25.09 18.66 -1.94
CA ARG A 365 -23.76 18.09 -2.19
C ARG A 365 -23.65 16.70 -1.56
N PRO A 366 -23.09 15.68 -2.26
CA PRO A 366 -22.83 14.38 -1.66
C PRO A 366 -21.67 14.46 -0.67
N VAL A 367 -21.67 13.57 0.31
CA VAL A 367 -20.46 13.22 1.07
C VAL A 367 -19.67 12.24 0.23
N MET A 368 -18.34 12.40 0.16
CA MET A 368 -17.46 11.42 -0.49
C MET A 368 -16.69 10.61 0.55
N ILE A 369 -16.72 9.28 0.41
CA ILE A 369 -15.89 8.36 1.17
C ILE A 369 -14.85 7.79 0.21
N HIS A 370 -13.58 8.11 0.45
CA HIS A 370 -12.47 7.41 -0.19
C HIS A 370 -12.19 6.13 0.56
N ARG A 371 -11.87 5.06 -0.16
CA ARG A 371 -11.26 3.90 0.46
C ARG A 371 -10.34 3.12 -0.48
N ALA A 372 -9.32 2.51 0.12
CA ALA A 372 -8.52 1.45 -0.48
C ALA A 372 -8.37 0.33 0.54
N LEU A 373 -8.49 -0.93 0.12
CA LEU A 373 -8.50 -2.10 1.02
C LEU A 373 -7.09 -2.69 1.10
N PHE A 374 -6.43 -2.84 -0.04
CA PHE A 374 -5.06 -3.30 -0.14
C PHE A 374 -4.01 -2.19 -0.05
N GLY A 375 -4.45 -0.94 -0.18
CA GLY A 375 -3.60 0.22 -0.44
C GLY A 375 -3.07 0.18 -1.86
N SER A 376 -2.25 -0.83 -2.18
CA SER A 376 -1.98 -1.27 -3.54
C SER A 376 -1.82 -2.80 -3.62
N VAL A 377 -2.06 -3.36 -4.82
CA VAL A 377 -1.85 -4.79 -5.12
C VAL A 377 -0.41 -5.20 -4.82
N GLU A 378 0.56 -4.34 -5.16
CA GLU A 378 1.99 -4.54 -4.87
C GLU A 378 2.24 -4.67 -3.36
N ARG A 379 1.73 -3.71 -2.56
CA ARG A 379 1.93 -3.71 -1.09
C ARG A 379 1.26 -4.92 -0.45
N SER A 380 0.00 -5.20 -0.78
CA SER A 380 -0.73 -6.29 -0.13
C SER A 380 -0.17 -7.66 -0.45
N TRP A 381 0.39 -7.87 -1.64
CA TRP A 381 1.14 -9.08 -1.90
C TRP A 381 2.43 -9.15 -1.07
N ALA A 382 3.17 -8.06 -0.94
CA ALA A 382 4.37 -8.01 -0.09
C ALA A 382 4.11 -8.30 1.40
N CYS A 383 2.90 -8.03 1.88
CA CYS A 383 2.45 -8.32 3.25
C CYS A 383 1.70 -9.66 3.38
N SER A 384 1.36 -10.33 2.28
CA SER A 384 0.49 -11.50 2.29
C SER A 384 1.19 -12.76 2.84
N PRO A 385 0.51 -13.59 3.66
CA PRO A 385 1.02 -14.90 4.06
C PRO A 385 1.38 -15.82 2.89
N SER A 386 0.85 -15.56 1.68
CA SER A 386 1.21 -16.28 0.45
C SER A 386 2.68 -16.13 0.03
N THR A 387 3.44 -15.18 0.58
CA THR A 387 4.91 -15.08 0.44
C THR A 387 5.66 -15.82 1.56
N THR A 388 5.04 -16.77 2.26
CA THR A 388 5.73 -17.67 3.20
C THR A 388 6.01 -19.05 2.57
N PRO A 389 6.89 -19.88 3.16
CA PRO A 389 7.23 -21.17 2.55
C PRO A 389 6.24 -22.32 2.72
N GLU A 390 5.26 -22.19 3.63
CA GLU A 390 4.25 -23.22 3.90
C GLU A 390 2.84 -22.65 4.21
N PRO A 391 2.27 -21.73 3.40
CA PRO A 391 0.85 -21.45 3.51
C PRO A 391 0.06 -22.58 2.83
N SER A 392 -1.06 -22.96 3.43
CA SER A 392 -2.14 -23.58 2.66
C SER A 392 -2.59 -22.59 1.58
N PRO A 393 -2.98 -23.03 0.37
CA PRO A 393 -3.49 -22.10 -0.63
C PRO A 393 -4.70 -21.36 -0.05
N PRO A 394 -4.71 -20.02 0.00
CA PRO A 394 -5.87 -19.28 0.48
C PRO A 394 -7.05 -19.54 -0.45
N GLY A 395 -8.29 -19.52 0.06
CA GLY A 395 -9.47 -20.01 -0.67
C GLY A 395 -9.74 -19.34 -2.03
N TRP A 396 -9.23 -18.12 -2.23
CA TRP A 396 -9.31 -17.37 -3.49
C TRP A 396 -8.27 -17.79 -4.54
N LEU A 397 -7.21 -18.52 -4.18
CA LEU A 397 -6.16 -18.98 -5.10
C LEU A 397 -6.41 -20.45 -5.49
N PRO A 398 -6.82 -20.75 -6.74
CA PRO A 398 -7.15 -22.12 -7.13
C PRO A 398 -5.97 -23.09 -6.96
N SER A 399 -6.21 -24.23 -6.31
CA SER A 399 -5.20 -25.23 -5.94
C SER A 399 -4.28 -25.68 -7.10
N LYS A 400 -4.80 -25.77 -8.32
CA LYS A 400 -4.02 -26.07 -9.54
C LYS A 400 -2.88 -25.07 -9.83
N TRP A 401 -2.97 -23.84 -9.33
CA TRP A 401 -1.92 -22.83 -9.44
C TRP A 401 -0.96 -22.89 -8.24
N TRP A 402 -1.42 -23.38 -7.09
CA TRP A 402 -0.59 -23.68 -5.92
C TRP A 402 0.36 -24.86 -6.18
N GLU A 403 -0.06 -25.84 -6.99
CA GLU A 403 0.76 -27.01 -7.36
C GLU A 403 1.94 -26.70 -8.30
N PHE A 404 2.13 -25.44 -8.75
CA PHE A 404 3.28 -25.01 -9.57
C PHE A 404 4.59 -24.91 -8.78
N ARG A 405 5.01 -26.04 -8.18
CA ARG A 405 6.31 -26.28 -7.55
C ARG A 405 6.79 -25.16 -6.62
N TRP A 406 6.25 -25.14 -5.40
CA TRP A 406 7.15 -24.95 -4.28
C TRP A 406 8.25 -26.03 -4.35
N PRO A 407 9.54 -25.69 -4.36
CA PRO A 407 10.57 -26.72 -4.37
C PRO A 407 10.50 -27.45 -3.03
N ARG A 408 10.01 -28.71 -3.06
CA ARG A 408 10.13 -29.63 -1.93
C ARG A 408 11.61 -29.81 -1.63
N ARG A 409 12.18 -28.98 -0.73
CA ARG A 409 13.44 -29.29 -0.08
C ARG A 409 13.22 -30.60 0.66
N SER A 410 13.85 -31.65 0.18
CA SER A 410 13.83 -32.96 0.81
C SER A 410 14.52 -32.88 2.16
N MET A 411 13.77 -32.66 3.23
CA MET A 411 14.14 -33.21 4.54
C MET A 411 13.90 -34.72 4.48
N SER A 412 14.87 -35.42 3.90
CA SER A 412 14.94 -36.87 3.97
C SER A 412 15.25 -37.28 5.42
N THR A 413 14.44 -38.22 5.92
CA THR A 413 14.75 -39.13 7.03
C THR A 413 15.08 -38.50 8.39
N CYS A 414 14.07 -38.42 9.28
CA CYS A 414 14.06 -39.31 10.45
C CYS A 414 12.65 -39.42 11.07
N SER A 415 11.87 -40.41 10.66
CA SER A 415 10.81 -40.97 11.51
C SER A 415 10.62 -42.45 11.22
N THR A 416 10.58 -43.23 12.29
CA THR A 416 10.63 -44.69 12.29
C THR A 416 9.28 -45.27 11.86
N SER A 417 9.35 -46.37 11.10
CA SER A 417 8.31 -47.40 10.88
C SER A 417 6.96 -47.27 11.63
N TRP A 418 5.85 -47.36 10.89
CA TRP A 418 4.82 -48.42 11.02
C TRP A 418 3.59 -48.08 10.14
N ALA A 419 3.41 -48.78 9.02
CA ALA A 419 2.12 -48.85 8.31
C ALA A 419 2.10 -50.06 7.35
N SER A 420 1.28 -51.06 7.66
CA SER A 420 1.10 -52.26 6.84
C SER A 420 0.12 -52.01 5.69
N SER A 421 0.53 -52.41 4.49
CA SER A 421 -0.29 -52.92 3.37
C SER A 421 -1.81 -52.62 3.34
N ARG A 422 -2.26 -51.89 2.29
CA ARG A 422 -3.31 -52.34 1.34
C ARG A 422 -3.50 -51.37 0.15
N ARG A 423 -3.47 -51.93 -1.06
CA ARG A 423 -4.11 -51.46 -2.32
C ARG A 423 -5.22 -52.48 -2.65
N PRO A 424 -6.14 -52.30 -3.65
CA PRO A 424 -6.18 -51.36 -4.79
C PRO A 424 -7.45 -50.44 -4.73
N ALA A 425 -8.06 -49.84 -5.78
CA ALA A 425 -7.91 -49.97 -7.24
C ALA A 425 -8.38 -48.77 -8.10
N SER A 426 -7.92 -48.80 -9.37
CA SER A 426 -8.61 -48.42 -10.63
C SER A 426 -8.99 -46.96 -10.96
N ALA A 427 -8.79 -46.61 -12.24
CA ALA A 427 -9.06 -45.30 -12.86
C ALA A 427 -10.40 -45.28 -13.64
N PRO A 428 -10.70 -44.21 -14.39
CA PRO A 428 -10.37 -44.30 -15.82
C PRO A 428 -9.71 -43.06 -16.44
N ARG A 429 -9.04 -43.26 -17.58
CA ARG A 429 -8.43 -42.23 -18.44
C ARG A 429 -9.43 -41.73 -19.48
N TRP A 430 -9.30 -40.46 -19.89
CA TRP A 430 -9.90 -39.96 -21.13
C TRP A 430 -8.85 -39.82 -22.23
N THR A 431 -9.19 -40.25 -23.44
CA THR A 431 -8.32 -40.26 -24.63
C THR A 431 -8.67 -39.12 -25.60
N PHE A 432 -7.67 -38.37 -26.04
CA PHE A 432 -7.78 -37.45 -27.18
C PHE A 432 -7.32 -38.13 -28.48
N PRO A 433 -8.05 -37.99 -29.60
CA PRO A 433 -7.59 -38.49 -30.90
C PRO A 433 -6.53 -37.57 -31.52
N ARG A 434 -5.53 -38.18 -32.17
CA ARG A 434 -4.56 -37.50 -33.05
C ARG A 434 -4.92 -37.72 -34.52
N THR A 435 -5.07 -36.65 -35.28
CA THR A 435 -4.88 -36.61 -36.74
C THR A 435 -4.23 -35.25 -37.07
N ALA A 436 -2.97 -35.18 -37.47
CA ALA A 436 -2.37 -35.55 -38.77
C ALA A 436 -2.17 -34.29 -39.64
N SER A 437 -0.89 -33.95 -39.88
CA SER A 437 -0.44 -32.87 -40.76
C SER A 437 0.24 -33.48 -42.00
N PRO A 438 0.16 -32.81 -43.17
CA PRO A 438 1.21 -32.90 -44.16
C PRO A 438 1.82 -31.53 -44.54
N ARG A 439 3.05 -31.32 -44.09
CA ARG A 439 4.23 -30.76 -44.78
C ARG A 439 4.10 -29.78 -45.98
N ARG A 440 4.97 -28.74 -45.88
CA ARG A 440 5.80 -28.08 -46.92
C ARG A 440 5.15 -27.09 -47.92
N SER A 441 5.57 -25.83 -47.82
CA SER A 441 6.55 -25.21 -48.73
C SER A 441 7.11 -23.91 -48.11
N ALA A 442 8.24 -23.39 -48.60
CA ALA A 442 8.85 -22.16 -48.10
C ALA A 442 9.25 -21.25 -49.27
N GLN A 443 8.90 -19.96 -49.20
CA GLN A 443 9.74 -18.80 -49.57
C GLN A 443 9.00 -17.46 -49.28
N PRO A 444 9.68 -16.31 -49.24
CA PRO A 444 9.25 -15.15 -48.45
C PRO A 444 8.47 -14.09 -49.23
N ALA A 445 7.64 -13.32 -48.51
CA ALA A 445 6.99 -12.12 -49.03
C ALA A 445 7.33 -10.89 -48.16
N ARG A 446 7.75 -9.80 -48.83
CA ARG A 446 7.92 -8.46 -48.25
C ARG A 446 6.59 -7.69 -48.30
N THR A 447 6.14 -7.13 -47.18
CA THR A 447 5.26 -5.93 -47.11
C THR A 447 5.36 -5.40 -45.68
N ARG A 448 5.94 -4.21 -45.45
CA ARG A 448 5.22 -2.93 -45.35
C ARG A 448 3.94 -3.02 -44.49
N PHE A 449 4.06 -2.66 -43.21
CA PHE A 449 2.95 -2.14 -42.42
C PHE A 449 2.95 -0.60 -42.54
N PRO A 450 1.80 0.05 -42.80
CA PRO A 450 1.62 1.46 -42.51
C PRO A 450 1.36 1.66 -41.02
N SER A 451 1.75 2.82 -40.52
CA SER A 451 1.45 3.35 -39.19
C SER A 451 -0.04 3.61 -38.98
N PHE A 452 -0.54 3.29 -37.79
CA PHE A 452 -1.60 4.00 -37.07
C PHE A 452 -1.30 3.94 -35.57
#